data_AF-X0YIL1-F1
#
_entry.id   AF-X0YIL1-F1
#
_cell.length_a   1.000
_cell.length_b   1.000
_cell.length_c   1.000
_cell.angle_alpha   90.00
_cell.angle_beta   90.00
_cell.angle_gamma   90.00
#
_symmetry.space_group_name_H-M   'P 1'
#
loop_
_entity.id
_entity.type
_entity.pdbx_description
1 polymer ?
#
loop_
_entity_poly.entity_id
_entity_poly.type
_entity_poly.pdbx_seq_one_letter_code
_entity_poly.pdbx_strand_id
1 'polypeptide(L)'
;LIDTEGKSGNGVQLYNLAEHTVKVFDSDKATYSQLQWNKEGTALAFFRSMENKDYLQENQSVIVLRNLDKKYEKKVYNPTEDKTFPEGMRIVTNRKPKWAEDNSAVFFDIMEWKKKPEEKKKEEPKPANVDIWYWKYKTYYGTFIFLSAWHIDENKFVQLVHDNLEYVYLTGDQKHAYGLNLIPYQPAFKVTFVDVYIIDTKTGESEMILKKQDIFQIWKVEYSSPDGNYLLYFRDKNWWCYDIKANIHV
;
A
#
# COMPACT_ATOMS: atom_id res chain seq x y z
N LEU A 1 -22.46 -1.24 -3.96
CA LEU A 1 -22.26 -0.99 -2.51
C LEU A 1 -23.53 -0.34 -2.01
N ILE A 2 -24.03 -0.78 -0.87
CA ILE A 2 -25.14 -0.09 -0.18
C ILE A 2 -24.54 0.69 0.98
N ASP A 3 -24.86 1.97 1.02
CA ASP A 3 -24.50 2.89 2.10
C ASP A 3 -25.78 3.58 2.58
N THR A 4 -26.15 3.36 3.84
CA THR A 4 -27.32 3.91 4.49
C THR A 4 -26.89 4.87 5.59
N GLU A 5 -27.71 5.90 5.82
CA GLU A 5 -27.49 6.86 6.89
C GLU A 5 -27.49 6.13 8.25
N GLY A 6 -26.36 6.18 8.97
CA GLY A 6 -26.16 5.43 10.23
C GLY A 6 -25.49 4.05 10.09
N LYS A 7 -24.99 3.69 8.90
CA LYS A 7 -24.27 2.43 8.58
C LYS A 7 -25.10 1.14 8.73
N SER A 8 -26.37 1.23 9.13
CA SER A 8 -27.22 0.06 9.41
C SER A 8 -27.81 -0.49 8.12
N GLY A 9 -27.34 -1.66 7.69
CA GLY A 9 -27.69 -2.26 6.40
C GLY A 9 -26.65 -2.03 5.31
N ASN A 10 -25.50 -1.44 5.66
CA ASN A 10 -24.37 -1.31 4.75
C ASN A 10 -23.83 -2.68 4.37
N GLY A 11 -23.46 -2.82 3.10
CA GLY A 11 -22.97 -4.10 2.61
C GLY A 11 -22.58 -4.13 1.14
N VAL A 12 -22.00 -5.26 0.77
CA VAL A 12 -21.68 -5.60 -0.61
C VAL A 12 -22.70 -6.61 -1.10
N GLN A 13 -23.45 -6.17 -2.12
CA GLN A 13 -24.45 -6.99 -2.79
C GLN A 13 -24.10 -7.09 -4.27
N LEU A 14 -24.36 -8.26 -4.84
CA LEU A 14 -24.28 -8.51 -6.28
C LEU A 14 -25.68 -8.81 -6.80
N TYR A 15 -26.07 -8.09 -7.83
CA TYR A 15 -27.33 -8.32 -8.53
C TYR A 15 -27.07 -9.16 -9.77
N ASN A 16 -27.65 -10.36 -9.81
CA ASN A 16 -27.62 -11.22 -10.99
C ASN A 16 -28.73 -10.74 -11.95
N LEU A 17 -28.33 -10.18 -13.08
CA LEU A 17 -29.27 -9.66 -14.10
C LEU A 17 -30.07 -10.76 -14.80
N ALA A 18 -29.54 -11.98 -14.89
CA ALA A 18 -30.21 -13.09 -15.59
C ALA A 18 -31.29 -13.73 -14.72
N GLU A 19 -31.01 -13.88 -13.42
CA GLU A 19 -31.93 -14.50 -12.46
C GLU A 19 -32.80 -13.48 -11.73
N HIS A 20 -32.52 -12.18 -11.89
CA HIS A 20 -33.10 -11.08 -11.12
C HIS A 20 -32.97 -11.26 -9.60
N THR A 21 -31.91 -11.94 -9.16
CA THR A 21 -31.64 -12.21 -7.74
C THR A 21 -30.59 -11.25 -7.18
N VAL A 22 -30.78 -10.83 -5.93
CA VAL A 22 -29.78 -10.08 -5.17
C VAL A 22 -29.13 -11.02 -4.15
N LYS A 23 -27.80 -11.08 -4.15
CA LYS A 23 -27.03 -11.82 -3.15
C LYS A 23 -26.19 -10.87 -2.31
N VAL A 24 -26.29 -11.00 -1.00
CA VAL A 24 -25.48 -10.25 -0.03
C VAL A 24 -24.23 -11.07 0.31
N PHE A 25 -23.04 -10.49 0.12
CA PHE A 25 -21.75 -11.15 0.38
C PHE A 25 -21.08 -10.68 1.67
N ASP A 26 -21.28 -9.42 2.03
CA ASP A 26 -20.91 -8.89 3.34
C ASP A 26 -21.91 -7.82 3.76
N SER A 27 -22.22 -7.80 5.05
CA SER A 27 -23.11 -6.82 5.65
C SER A 27 -22.66 -6.60 7.09
N ASP A 28 -22.42 -5.35 7.46
CA ASP A 28 -21.99 -4.98 8.80
C ASP A 28 -22.29 -3.49 9.03
N LYS A 29 -22.27 -3.05 10.28
CA LYS A 29 -22.38 -1.62 10.64
C LYS A 29 -21.04 -0.90 10.39
N ALA A 30 -20.62 -0.90 9.14
CA ALA A 30 -19.34 -0.38 8.68
C ALA A 30 -19.50 0.35 7.33
N THR A 31 -18.52 1.17 6.96
CA THR A 31 -18.48 1.79 5.64
C THR A 31 -17.70 0.89 4.69
N TYR A 32 -18.28 0.59 3.53
CA TYR A 32 -17.63 -0.20 2.48
C TYR A 32 -17.13 0.74 1.39
N SER A 33 -15.91 0.54 0.90
CA SER A 33 -15.33 1.46 -0.08
C SER A 33 -14.39 0.77 -1.09
N GLN A 34 -14.11 1.49 -2.19
CA GLN A 34 -13.13 1.12 -3.21
C GLN A 34 -13.30 -0.31 -3.78
N LEU A 35 -14.54 -0.71 -4.08
CA LEU A 35 -14.79 -2.02 -4.71
C LEU A 35 -14.10 -2.11 -6.07
N GLN A 36 -13.35 -3.19 -6.28
CA GLN A 36 -12.65 -3.50 -7.53
C GLN A 36 -12.86 -4.96 -7.94
N TRP A 37 -13.21 -5.14 -9.21
CA TRP A 37 -13.19 -6.45 -9.86
C TRP A 37 -11.76 -6.83 -10.26
N ASN A 38 -11.47 -8.13 -10.26
CA ASN A 38 -10.32 -8.62 -11.01
C ASN A 38 -10.57 -8.50 -12.52
N LYS A 39 -9.52 -8.66 -13.31
CA LYS A 39 -9.55 -8.52 -14.78
C LYS A 39 -10.54 -9.49 -15.45
N GLU A 40 -10.69 -10.68 -14.89
CA GLU A 40 -11.56 -11.74 -15.41
C GLU A 40 -13.03 -11.60 -14.99
N GLY A 41 -13.36 -10.71 -14.05
CA GLY A 41 -14.72 -10.54 -13.52
C GLY A 41 -15.19 -11.69 -12.61
N THR A 42 -14.28 -12.53 -12.11
CA THR A 42 -14.56 -13.70 -11.26
C THR A 42 -14.30 -13.44 -9.78
N ALA A 43 -13.68 -12.30 -9.43
CA ALA A 43 -13.32 -11.94 -8.06
C ALA A 43 -13.52 -10.44 -7.77
N LEU A 44 -13.75 -10.12 -6.50
CA LEU A 44 -13.99 -8.78 -5.96
C LEU A 44 -13.13 -8.51 -4.74
N ALA A 45 -12.48 -7.34 -4.70
CA ALA A 45 -11.80 -6.83 -3.51
C ALA A 45 -12.41 -5.48 -3.09
N PHE A 46 -12.53 -5.25 -1.79
CA PHE A 46 -13.04 -4.00 -1.24
C PHE A 46 -12.55 -3.78 0.20
N PHE A 47 -12.65 -2.55 0.67
CA PHE A 47 -12.37 -2.21 2.06
C PHE A 47 -13.65 -2.18 2.89
N ARG A 48 -13.53 -2.57 4.15
CA ARG A 48 -14.54 -2.39 5.19
C ARG A 48 -13.95 -1.61 6.35
N SER A 49 -14.60 -0.52 6.74
CA SER A 49 -14.07 0.32 7.81
C SER A 49 -14.19 -0.32 9.19
N MET A 50 -13.20 -0.02 10.03
CA MET A 50 -13.11 -0.48 11.41
C MET A 50 -12.85 0.71 12.31
N GLU A 51 -13.78 0.97 13.22
CA GLU A 51 -13.63 2.01 14.22
C GLU A 51 -12.84 1.49 15.42
N ASN A 52 -11.95 2.33 15.95
CA ASN A 52 -11.30 2.10 17.23
C ASN A 52 -11.39 3.38 18.06
N LYS A 53 -11.86 3.27 19.29
CA LYS A 53 -12.06 4.43 20.18
C LYS A 53 -10.74 5.11 20.56
N ASP A 54 -9.65 4.37 20.59
CA ASP A 54 -8.33 4.85 21.04
C ASP A 54 -7.59 5.66 19.98
N TYR A 55 -8.07 5.65 18.73
CA TYR A 55 -7.40 6.29 17.61
C TYR A 55 -8.26 7.39 16.96
N LEU A 56 -7.58 8.34 16.32
CA LEU A 56 -8.23 9.48 15.66
C LEU A 56 -8.92 9.11 14.36
N GLN A 57 -8.32 8.17 13.61
CA GLN A 57 -8.82 7.73 12.31
C GLN A 57 -9.36 6.31 12.36
N GLU A 58 -10.32 5.99 11.48
CA GLU A 58 -10.75 4.61 11.24
C GLU A 58 -9.63 3.80 10.56
N ASN A 59 -9.54 2.52 10.90
CA ASN A 59 -8.75 1.52 10.19
C ASN A 59 -9.63 0.82 9.15
N GLN A 60 -9.07 -0.05 8.31
CA GLN A 60 -9.79 -0.78 7.28
C GLN A 60 -9.41 -2.25 7.31
N SER A 61 -10.37 -3.14 7.09
CA SER A 61 -10.13 -4.52 6.69
C SER A 61 -10.15 -4.64 5.17
N VAL A 62 -9.35 -5.54 4.61
CA VAL A 62 -9.42 -5.90 3.19
C VAL A 62 -10.27 -7.16 3.07
N ILE A 63 -11.29 -7.12 2.23
CA ILE A 63 -12.16 -8.28 1.99
C ILE A 63 -12.04 -8.67 0.54
N VAL A 64 -11.86 -9.95 0.31
CA VAL A 64 -11.82 -10.56 -1.02
C VAL A 64 -12.90 -11.61 -1.16
N LEU A 65 -13.56 -11.61 -2.31
CA LEU A 65 -14.47 -12.64 -2.77
C LEU A 65 -13.89 -13.23 -4.04
N ARG A 66 -13.55 -14.52 -4.05
CA ARG A 66 -13.05 -15.24 -5.24
C ARG A 66 -14.07 -16.27 -5.72
N ASN A 67 -13.91 -16.73 -6.96
CA ASN A 67 -14.72 -17.82 -7.55
C ASN A 67 -16.24 -17.51 -7.58
N LEU A 68 -16.59 -16.26 -7.89
CA LEU A 68 -17.99 -15.79 -7.91
C LEU A 68 -18.85 -16.49 -8.96
N ASP A 69 -18.24 -17.04 -10.00
CA ASP A 69 -18.82 -17.84 -11.08
C ASP A 69 -19.15 -19.29 -10.67
N LYS A 70 -18.61 -19.74 -9.53
CA LYS A 70 -18.76 -21.11 -9.01
C LYS A 70 -19.19 -21.07 -7.54
N LYS A 71 -18.45 -21.76 -6.68
CA LYS A 71 -18.58 -21.67 -5.23
C LYS A 71 -17.67 -20.55 -4.74
N TYR A 72 -18.28 -19.41 -4.46
CA TYR A 72 -17.53 -18.27 -3.97
C TYR A 72 -16.83 -18.57 -2.65
N GLU A 73 -15.64 -17.99 -2.51
CA GLU A 73 -14.84 -18.00 -1.30
C GLU A 73 -14.71 -16.56 -0.81
N LYS A 74 -14.94 -16.33 0.49
CA LYS A 74 -14.73 -15.03 1.13
C LYS A 74 -13.54 -15.14 2.07
N LYS A 75 -12.56 -14.26 1.91
CA LYS A 75 -11.49 -14.07 2.91
C LYS A 75 -11.48 -12.63 3.40
N VAL A 76 -11.14 -12.45 4.67
CA VAL A 76 -11.09 -11.16 5.34
C VAL A 76 -9.71 -11.03 5.96
N TYR A 77 -9.01 -9.96 5.62
CA TYR A 77 -7.76 -9.58 6.25
C TYR A 77 -8.03 -8.50 7.29
N ASN A 78 -7.76 -8.83 8.56
CA ASN A 78 -7.82 -7.89 9.66
C ASN A 78 -6.42 -7.54 10.15
N PRO A 79 -5.93 -6.30 9.95
CA PRO A 79 -4.59 -5.89 10.39
C PRO A 79 -4.39 -5.94 11.91
N THR A 80 -5.46 -5.92 12.72
CA THR A 80 -5.32 -5.97 14.19
C THR A 80 -5.13 -7.40 14.72
N GLU A 81 -5.41 -8.42 13.90
CA GLU A 81 -5.27 -9.83 14.27
C GLU A 81 -3.93 -10.41 13.80
N ASP A 82 -3.23 -9.73 12.90
CA ASP A 82 -1.95 -10.15 12.35
C ASP A 82 -0.78 -9.55 13.13
N LYS A 83 0.03 -10.40 13.76
CA LYS A 83 1.22 -9.99 14.52
C LYS A 83 2.37 -9.53 13.62
N THR A 84 2.35 -9.91 12.34
CA THR A 84 3.34 -9.47 11.35
C THR A 84 3.01 -8.11 10.76
N PHE A 85 1.79 -7.62 10.98
CA PHE A 85 1.40 -6.27 10.60
C PHE A 85 2.14 -5.25 11.48
N PRO A 86 2.74 -4.19 10.91
CA PRO A 86 3.55 -3.25 11.67
C PRO A 86 2.74 -2.54 12.76
N GLU A 87 3.31 -2.50 13.97
CA GLU A 87 2.66 -1.84 15.11
C GLU A 87 2.48 -0.35 14.84
N GLY A 88 1.32 0.19 15.21
CA GLY A 88 0.99 1.60 15.01
C GLY A 88 0.67 1.99 13.57
N MET A 89 0.50 1.03 12.66
CA MET A 89 0.00 1.28 11.31
C MET A 89 -1.50 0.96 11.17
N ARG A 90 -2.11 1.48 10.10
CA ARG A 90 -3.48 1.18 9.66
C ARG A 90 -3.54 1.07 8.15
N ILE A 91 -4.53 0.33 7.65
CA ILE A 91 -4.84 0.28 6.22
C ILE A 91 -5.61 1.55 5.84
N VAL A 92 -5.27 2.13 4.69
CA VAL A 92 -5.89 3.36 4.18
C VAL A 92 -6.48 3.17 2.78
N THR A 93 -7.46 4.02 2.45
CA THR A 93 -8.21 3.97 1.19
C THR A 93 -7.71 4.95 0.14
N ASN A 94 -6.48 5.47 0.30
CA ASN A 94 -5.85 6.41 -0.64
C ASN A 94 -5.77 5.84 -2.07
N ARG A 95 -5.50 4.54 -2.19
CA ARG A 95 -5.62 3.80 -3.44
C ARG A 95 -6.71 2.75 -3.35
N LYS A 96 -7.25 2.40 -4.50
CA LYS A 96 -8.10 1.21 -4.66
C LYS A 96 -7.28 -0.05 -4.38
N PRO A 97 -7.87 -1.10 -3.78
CA PRO A 97 -7.21 -2.39 -3.68
C PRO A 97 -6.93 -2.91 -5.09
N LYS A 98 -5.69 -3.31 -5.37
CA LYS A 98 -5.29 -3.81 -6.68
C LYS A 98 -5.05 -5.31 -6.60
N TRP A 99 -5.70 -6.07 -7.47
CA TRP A 99 -5.45 -7.50 -7.63
C TRP A 99 -4.11 -7.75 -8.31
N ALA A 100 -3.36 -8.75 -7.83
CA ALA A 100 -2.32 -9.39 -8.61
C ALA A 100 -2.93 -10.02 -9.87
N GLU A 101 -2.18 -10.06 -10.98
CA GLU A 101 -2.70 -10.61 -12.26
C GLU A 101 -3.13 -12.09 -12.13
N ASP A 102 -2.53 -12.83 -11.20
CA ASP A 102 -2.84 -14.24 -10.92
C ASP A 102 -3.92 -14.45 -9.84
N ASN A 103 -4.51 -13.37 -9.31
CA ASN A 103 -5.48 -13.37 -8.21
C ASN A 103 -4.97 -13.97 -6.89
N SER A 104 -3.65 -14.10 -6.71
CA SER A 104 -3.04 -14.67 -5.49
C SER A 104 -2.93 -13.67 -4.35
N ALA A 105 -2.85 -12.37 -4.68
CA ALA A 105 -2.61 -11.30 -3.73
C ALA A 105 -3.45 -10.04 -4.03
N VAL A 106 -3.61 -9.21 -3.00
CA VAL A 106 -4.15 -7.86 -3.12
C VAL A 106 -3.16 -6.84 -2.56
N PHE A 107 -2.88 -5.82 -3.36
CA PHE A 107 -2.05 -4.68 -2.97
C PHE A 107 -2.89 -3.54 -2.42
N PHE A 108 -2.43 -2.94 -1.32
CA PHE A 108 -3.08 -1.81 -0.65
C PHE A 108 -2.05 -0.96 0.10
N ASP A 109 -2.49 0.20 0.59
CA ASP A 109 -1.63 1.13 1.31
C ASP A 109 -1.84 1.05 2.81
N ILE A 110 -0.75 1.21 3.56
CA ILE A 110 -0.76 1.42 5.01
C ILE A 110 -0.13 2.76 5.37
N MET A 111 -0.48 3.26 6.54
CA MET A 111 -0.05 4.56 7.06
C MET A 111 -0.06 4.53 8.59
N GLU A 112 0.70 5.43 9.21
CA GLU A 112 0.67 5.62 10.66
C GLU A 112 -0.76 5.82 11.19
N TRP A 113 -1.07 5.13 12.29
CA TRP A 113 -2.34 5.19 13.00
C TRP A 113 -2.19 6.05 14.25
N LYS A 114 -2.68 7.29 14.18
CA LYS A 114 -2.49 8.27 15.23
C LYS A 114 -3.43 8.00 16.40
N LYS A 115 -2.86 7.66 17.56
CA LYS A 115 -3.60 7.55 18.82
C LYS A 115 -4.20 8.89 19.20
N LYS A 116 -5.38 8.87 19.83
CA LYS A 116 -5.94 10.08 20.42
C LYS A 116 -5.03 10.56 21.54
N PRO A 117 -4.77 11.87 21.64
CA PRO A 117 -4.05 12.40 22.79
C PRO A 117 -4.84 12.04 24.05
N GLU A 118 -4.19 11.40 25.01
CA GLU A 118 -4.76 11.25 26.35
C GLU A 118 -5.02 12.64 26.91
N GLU A 119 -6.22 12.87 27.45
CA GLU A 119 -6.53 14.09 28.20
C GLU A 119 -5.59 14.15 29.41
N LYS A 120 -4.43 14.80 29.24
CA LYS A 120 -3.60 15.15 30.37
C LYS A 120 -4.45 16.05 31.28
N LYS A 121 -4.71 15.58 32.51
CA LYS A 121 -5.14 16.45 33.60
C LYS A 121 -4.23 17.69 33.56
N LYS A 122 -4.83 18.89 33.57
CA LYS A 122 -4.11 20.16 33.60
C LYS A 122 -3.04 20.10 34.71
N GLU A 123 -1.78 19.86 34.34
CA GLU A 123 -0.66 20.11 35.24
C GLU A 123 -0.57 21.63 35.42
N GLU A 124 -0.35 22.05 36.66
CA GLU A 124 -0.12 23.45 37.01
C GLU A 124 0.96 24.07 36.11
N PRO A 125 0.84 25.37 35.77
CA PRO A 125 1.76 26.03 34.86
C PRO A 125 3.18 25.94 35.41
N LYS A 126 4.06 25.18 34.73
CA LYS A 126 5.49 25.15 35.03
C LYS A 126 6.05 26.56 34.84
N PRO A 127 6.92 27.07 35.73
CA PRO A 127 7.55 28.37 35.54
C PRO A 127 8.29 28.38 34.21
N ALA A 128 8.25 29.53 33.52
CA ALA A 128 8.85 29.72 32.21
C ALA A 128 10.31 29.28 32.22
N ASN A 129 10.59 28.15 31.57
CA ASN A 129 11.94 27.70 31.28
C ASN A 129 12.21 28.03 29.81
N VAL A 130 13.40 28.54 29.51
CA VAL A 130 13.78 28.90 28.14
C VAL A 130 13.86 27.61 27.33
N ASP A 131 12.92 27.41 26.40
CA ASP A 131 12.98 26.33 25.43
C ASP A 131 14.13 26.58 24.45
N ILE A 132 15.26 25.90 24.68
CA ILE A 132 16.38 25.85 23.74
C ILE A 132 16.00 24.90 22.60
N TRP A 133 15.60 25.45 21.46
CA TRP A 133 15.33 24.68 20.25
C TRP A 133 16.64 24.11 19.69
N TYR A 134 16.82 22.79 19.79
CA TYR A 134 17.90 22.07 19.11
C TYR A 134 17.61 22.01 17.60
N TRP A 135 18.35 22.77 16.79
CA TRP A 135 18.14 22.89 15.33
C TRP A 135 18.29 21.58 14.51
N LYS A 136 18.69 20.48 15.13
CA LYS A 136 18.90 19.17 14.47
C LYS A 136 17.63 18.31 14.35
N TYR A 137 16.46 18.80 14.73
CA TYR A 137 15.21 18.09 14.41
C TYR A 137 14.97 18.15 12.89
N LYS A 138 15.31 17.06 12.20
CA LYS A 138 14.74 16.77 10.87
C LYS A 138 13.26 16.48 11.06
N THR A 139 12.42 17.51 11.05
CA THR A 139 10.98 17.34 11.00
C THR A 139 10.63 16.84 9.60
N TYR A 140 10.40 15.53 9.46
CA TYR A 140 9.82 14.97 8.24
C TYR A 140 8.36 15.42 8.15
N TYR A 141 8.10 16.47 7.37
CA TYR A 141 6.75 16.93 7.04
C TYR A 141 6.20 16.05 5.91
N GLY A 142 5.83 14.81 6.23
CA GLY A 142 5.24 13.89 5.27
C GLY A 142 4.51 12.76 5.97
N THR A 143 3.24 12.56 5.60
CA THR A 143 2.53 11.34 5.98
C THR A 143 3.01 10.23 5.06
N PHE A 144 3.81 9.30 5.56
CA PHE A 144 4.30 8.18 4.75
C PHE A 144 3.19 7.18 4.44
N ILE A 145 3.15 6.76 3.19
CA ILE A 145 2.22 5.75 2.69
C ILE A 145 3.07 4.58 2.21
N PHE A 146 2.83 3.40 2.78
CA PHE A 146 3.59 2.21 2.47
C PHE A 146 2.71 1.24 1.69
N LEU A 147 3.08 1.00 0.43
CA LEU A 147 2.49 -0.07 -0.37
C LEU A 147 2.81 -1.43 0.28
N SER A 148 1.78 -2.24 0.42
CA SER A 148 1.85 -3.57 1.01
C SER A 148 1.02 -4.56 0.18
N ALA A 149 1.28 -5.83 0.38
CA ALA A 149 0.58 -6.94 -0.24
C ALA A 149 0.03 -7.89 0.83
N TRP A 150 -1.17 -8.40 0.60
CA TRP A 150 -1.70 -9.56 1.31
C TRP A 150 -1.82 -10.74 0.35
N HIS A 151 -1.05 -11.79 0.61
CA HIS A 151 -1.11 -13.06 -0.10
C HIS A 151 -2.24 -13.89 0.49
N ILE A 152 -3.30 -14.06 -0.31
CA ILE A 152 -4.63 -14.47 0.14
C ILE A 152 -4.63 -15.92 0.62
N ASP A 153 -3.89 -16.81 -0.06
CA ASP A 153 -3.86 -18.25 0.25
C ASP A 153 -3.00 -18.59 1.45
N GLU A 154 -1.89 -17.88 1.59
CA GLU A 154 -0.97 -18.03 2.72
C GLU A 154 -1.43 -17.22 3.95
N ASN A 155 -2.45 -16.37 3.77
CA ASN A 155 -2.87 -15.32 4.71
C ASN A 155 -1.66 -14.54 5.25
N LYS A 156 -0.77 -14.14 4.33
CA LYS A 156 0.53 -13.55 4.68
C LYS A 156 0.56 -12.09 4.28
N PHE A 157 0.87 -11.22 5.24
CA PHE A 157 1.15 -9.82 5.00
C PHE A 157 2.62 -9.60 4.61
N VAL A 158 2.85 -8.72 3.64
CA VAL A 158 4.17 -8.31 3.18
C VAL A 158 4.16 -6.81 2.93
N GLN A 159 5.00 -6.08 3.65
CA GLN A 159 5.23 -4.66 3.38
C GLN A 159 6.29 -4.51 2.29
N LEU A 160 5.99 -3.76 1.22
CA LEU A 160 6.92 -3.57 0.09
C LEU A 160 7.77 -2.31 0.27
N VAL A 161 7.27 -1.32 0.99
CA VAL A 161 7.95 -0.04 1.21
C VAL A 161 8.57 -0.04 2.60
N HIS A 162 9.88 0.13 2.70
CA HIS A 162 10.58 0.31 3.99
C HIS A 162 10.82 1.80 4.27
N ASP A 163 11.22 2.15 5.50
CA ASP A 163 11.38 3.53 6.00
C ASP A 163 12.26 4.47 5.13
N ASN A 164 13.01 3.92 4.17
CA ASN A 164 13.89 4.65 3.27
C ASN A 164 13.38 4.74 1.81
N LEU A 165 12.31 4.04 1.45
CA LEU A 165 11.77 4.04 0.09
C LEU A 165 10.56 4.97 0.04
N GLU A 166 10.68 6.06 -0.70
CA GLU A 166 9.60 7.06 -0.75
C GLU A 166 8.58 6.73 -1.85
N TYR A 167 9.06 6.13 -2.95
CA TYR A 167 8.23 5.74 -4.08
C TYR A 167 8.45 4.27 -4.40
N VAL A 168 7.36 3.50 -4.53
CA VAL A 168 7.40 2.10 -4.97
C VAL A 168 6.34 1.87 -6.04
N TYR A 169 6.77 1.22 -7.12
CA TYR A 169 5.96 0.93 -8.29
C TYR A 169 6.00 -0.57 -8.58
N LEU A 170 4.83 -1.17 -8.83
CA LEU A 170 4.73 -2.57 -9.22
C LEU A 170 5.21 -2.74 -10.66
N THR A 171 5.91 -3.84 -10.94
CA THR A 171 6.21 -4.27 -12.31
C THR A 171 4.94 -4.71 -13.04
N GLY A 172 5.02 -4.86 -14.37
CA GLY A 172 3.88 -5.25 -15.22
C GLY A 172 3.20 -6.54 -14.77
N ASP A 173 3.99 -7.57 -14.42
CA ASP A 173 3.49 -8.84 -13.91
C ASP A 173 3.24 -8.85 -12.39
N GLN A 174 3.59 -7.77 -11.71
CA GLN A 174 3.40 -7.52 -10.28
C GLN A 174 4.14 -8.50 -9.34
N LYS A 175 5.07 -9.32 -9.86
CA LYS A 175 5.90 -10.21 -9.04
C LYS A 175 7.05 -9.48 -8.36
N HIS A 176 7.49 -8.39 -8.98
CA HIS A 176 8.44 -7.47 -8.37
C HIS A 176 7.84 -6.06 -8.26
N ALA A 177 8.43 -5.24 -7.40
CA ALA A 177 8.26 -3.81 -7.38
C ALA A 177 9.64 -3.14 -7.45
N TYR A 178 9.72 -1.92 -7.96
CA TYR A 178 10.94 -1.12 -7.85
C TYR A 178 10.70 0.08 -6.95
N GLY A 179 11.66 0.33 -6.06
CA GLY A 179 11.61 1.38 -5.05
C GLY A 179 12.71 2.42 -5.23
N LEU A 180 12.39 3.68 -4.90
CA LEU A 180 13.31 4.81 -4.99
C LEU A 180 13.62 5.36 -3.60
N ASN A 181 14.90 5.39 -3.24
CA ASN A 181 15.40 5.99 -2.01
C ASN A 181 16.09 7.34 -2.30
N LEU A 182 15.47 8.42 -1.83
CA LEU A 182 15.96 9.79 -1.99
C LEU A 182 16.80 10.26 -0.80
N ILE A 183 16.65 9.61 0.37
CA ILE A 183 17.18 10.08 1.66
C ILE A 183 18.68 10.38 1.63
N PRO A 184 19.55 9.53 1.03
CA PRO A 184 21.00 9.78 0.97
C PRO A 184 21.39 11.08 0.24
N TYR A 185 20.50 11.60 -0.61
CA TYR A 185 20.79 12.72 -1.51
C TYR A 185 20.00 13.99 -1.15
N GLN A 186 19.27 13.99 -0.03
CA GLN A 186 18.52 15.13 0.46
C GLN A 186 19.35 16.01 1.44
N PRO A 187 19.19 17.35 1.39
CA PRO A 187 18.43 18.11 0.39
C PRO A 187 19.20 18.20 -0.95
N ALA A 188 18.45 18.11 -2.06
CA ALA A 188 18.99 18.31 -3.40
C ALA A 188 18.64 19.71 -3.91
N PHE A 189 19.63 20.45 -4.42
CA PHE A 189 19.44 21.85 -4.87
C PHE A 189 19.34 22.01 -6.40
N LYS A 190 19.78 21.02 -7.19
CA LYS A 190 19.78 21.09 -8.66
C LYS A 190 19.28 19.81 -9.32
N VAL A 191 19.90 18.68 -8.95
CA VAL A 191 19.53 17.35 -9.46
C VAL A 191 19.22 16.47 -8.27
N THR A 192 18.08 15.82 -8.31
CA THR A 192 17.67 14.84 -7.31
C THR A 192 18.19 13.48 -7.74
N PHE A 193 19.07 12.90 -6.93
CA PHE A 193 19.55 11.54 -7.12
C PHE A 193 18.76 10.58 -6.23
N VAL A 194 18.67 9.33 -6.67
CA VAL A 194 18.00 8.24 -5.97
C VAL A 194 18.84 6.97 -6.03
N ASP A 195 18.77 6.15 -5.00
CA ASP A 195 19.12 4.75 -5.13
C ASP A 195 17.88 3.96 -5.52
N VAL A 196 18.03 3.01 -6.43
CA VAL A 196 16.94 2.22 -7.00
C VAL A 196 17.07 0.80 -6.50
N TYR A 197 15.97 0.27 -5.99
CA TYR A 197 15.87 -1.08 -5.46
C TYR A 197 14.86 -1.88 -6.27
N ILE A 198 15.10 -3.17 -6.43
CA ILE A 198 14.08 -4.15 -6.82
C ILE A 198 13.62 -4.89 -5.57
N ILE A 199 12.33 -5.23 -5.51
CA ILE A 199 11.66 -5.77 -4.33
C ILE A 199 10.81 -6.95 -4.77
N ASP A 200 10.98 -8.11 -4.16
CA ASP A 200 10.11 -9.27 -4.39
C ASP A 200 8.78 -9.06 -3.66
N THR A 201 7.65 -9.18 -4.36
CA THR A 201 6.34 -8.86 -3.76
C THR A 201 5.79 -9.97 -2.84
N LYS A 202 6.38 -11.17 -2.89
CA LYS A 202 6.04 -12.32 -2.07
C LYS A 202 6.83 -12.38 -0.76
N THR A 203 8.09 -11.93 -0.78
CA THR A 203 8.96 -11.95 0.39
C THR A 203 9.12 -10.58 1.03
N GLY A 204 9.06 -9.50 0.24
CA GLY A 204 9.41 -8.15 0.66
C GLY A 204 10.93 -7.91 0.69
N GLU A 205 11.74 -8.90 0.29
CA GLU A 205 13.18 -8.75 0.17
C GLU A 205 13.51 -7.73 -0.91
N SER A 206 14.53 -6.91 -0.66
CA SER A 206 14.92 -5.84 -1.57
C SER A 206 16.42 -5.82 -1.83
N GLU A 207 16.80 -5.53 -3.08
CA GLU A 207 18.17 -5.44 -3.55
C GLU A 207 18.39 -4.11 -4.27
N MET A 208 19.50 -3.43 -3.99
CA MET A 208 19.86 -2.19 -4.69
C MET A 208 20.44 -2.52 -6.07
N ILE A 209 19.79 -2.05 -7.13
CA ILE A 209 20.20 -2.28 -8.52
C ILE A 209 20.92 -1.08 -9.13
N LEU A 210 20.61 0.15 -8.67
CA LEU A 210 21.29 1.36 -9.14
C LEU A 210 21.59 2.28 -7.97
N LYS A 211 22.84 2.70 -7.90
CA LYS A 211 23.27 3.75 -6.98
C LYS A 211 23.29 5.10 -7.69
N LYS A 212 22.82 6.17 -7.02
CA LYS A 212 22.94 7.56 -7.46
C LYS A 212 22.40 7.80 -8.89
N GLN A 213 21.20 7.33 -9.16
CA GLN A 213 20.49 7.56 -10.41
C GLN A 213 19.80 8.93 -10.40
N ASP A 214 19.89 9.71 -11.46
CA ASP A 214 19.09 10.93 -11.60
C ASP A 214 17.61 10.55 -11.67
N ILE A 215 16.80 11.09 -10.76
CA ILE A 215 15.38 10.75 -10.66
C ILE A 215 14.66 10.98 -11.99
N PHE A 216 15.00 12.03 -12.75
CA PHE A 216 14.31 12.32 -14.01
C PHE A 216 14.64 11.31 -15.11
N GLN A 217 15.80 10.67 -15.02
CA GLN A 217 16.26 9.62 -15.92
C GLN A 217 15.66 8.24 -15.57
N ILE A 218 14.97 8.14 -14.43
CA ILE A 218 14.16 6.97 -14.01
C ILE A 218 12.70 7.31 -13.66
N TRP A 219 12.21 8.52 -13.92
CA TRP A 219 10.80 8.91 -13.67
C TRP A 219 10.01 9.23 -14.95
N LYS A 220 10.68 9.62 -16.05
CA LYS A 220 10.02 10.00 -17.32
C LYS A 220 9.68 8.87 -18.33
N VAL A 221 9.89 7.61 -17.98
CA VAL A 221 9.64 6.46 -18.85
C VAL A 221 8.73 5.53 -18.07
N GLU A 222 7.94 4.70 -18.71
CA GLU A 222 7.11 3.74 -18.00
C GLU A 222 7.94 2.45 -17.94
N TYR A 223 8.61 2.23 -16.80
CA TYR A 223 9.93 1.56 -16.81
C TYR A 223 9.92 0.04 -16.74
N SER A 224 8.86 -0.62 -16.28
CA SER A 224 8.83 -2.09 -16.29
C SER A 224 8.20 -2.62 -17.56
N SER A 225 8.80 -3.64 -18.17
CA SER A 225 8.14 -4.37 -19.25
C SER A 225 6.78 -4.94 -18.80
N PRO A 226 5.79 -5.11 -19.71
CA PRO A 226 4.48 -5.65 -19.34
C PRO A 226 4.54 -7.05 -18.71
N ASP A 227 5.55 -7.84 -19.08
CA ASP A 227 5.85 -9.16 -18.51
C ASP A 227 6.69 -9.10 -17.22
N GLY A 228 7.06 -7.90 -16.75
CA GLY A 228 7.75 -7.66 -15.48
C GLY A 228 9.21 -8.08 -15.43
N ASN A 229 9.81 -8.45 -16.56
CA ASN A 229 11.18 -8.98 -16.63
C ASN A 229 12.27 -7.89 -16.72
N TYR A 230 11.92 -6.70 -17.23
CA TYR A 230 12.89 -5.68 -17.57
C TYR A 230 12.58 -4.33 -16.95
N LEU A 231 13.61 -3.60 -16.51
CA LEU A 231 13.52 -2.20 -16.09
C LEU A 231 14.38 -1.33 -17.00
N LEU A 232 13.76 -0.43 -17.77
CA LEU A 232 14.47 0.54 -18.60
C LEU A 232 15.05 1.66 -17.69
N TYR A 233 16.15 2.30 -18.07
CA TYR A 233 16.58 3.57 -17.47
C TYR A 233 17.58 4.26 -18.40
N PHE A 234 17.79 5.56 -18.19
CA PHE A 234 18.80 6.31 -18.93
C PHE A 234 19.99 6.62 -18.04
N ARG A 235 21.21 6.42 -18.53
CA ARG A 235 22.44 6.76 -17.81
C ARG A 235 23.59 6.94 -18.79
N ASP A 236 24.44 7.94 -18.53
CA ASP A 236 25.65 8.23 -19.32
C ASP A 236 25.37 8.36 -20.83
N LYS A 237 24.26 9.03 -21.16
CA LYS A 237 23.77 9.25 -22.54
C LYS A 237 23.32 7.98 -23.28
N ASN A 238 23.16 6.86 -22.57
CA ASN A 238 22.70 5.59 -23.13
C ASN A 238 21.40 5.14 -22.45
N TRP A 239 20.58 4.43 -23.22
CA TRP A 239 19.49 3.63 -22.68
C TRP A 239 20.04 2.30 -22.21
N TRP A 240 19.67 1.93 -21.00
CA TRP A 240 20.03 0.67 -20.37
C TRP A 240 18.78 -0.11 -20.00
N CYS A 241 18.85 -1.42 -20.10
CA CYS A 241 17.81 -2.33 -19.70
C CYS A 241 18.35 -3.22 -18.58
N TYR A 242 17.73 -3.18 -17.41
CA TYR A 242 18.03 -4.11 -16.33
C TYR A 242 17.14 -5.35 -16.47
N ASP A 243 17.74 -6.52 -16.69
CA ASP A 243 17.05 -7.81 -16.64
C ASP A 243 16.94 -8.27 -15.19
N ILE A 244 15.72 -8.27 -14.66
CA ILE A 244 15.42 -8.57 -13.25
C ILE A 244 15.77 -10.02 -12.92
N LYS A 245 15.55 -10.95 -13.86
CA LYS A 245 15.76 -12.38 -13.63
C LYS A 245 17.24 -12.74 -13.71
N ALA A 246 17.96 -12.15 -14.66
CA ALA A 246 19.38 -12.39 -14.84
C ALA A 246 20.27 -11.53 -13.92
N ASN A 247 19.71 -10.48 -13.29
CA ASN A 247 20.42 -9.49 -12.48
C ASN A 247 21.60 -8.87 -13.23
N ILE A 248 21.33 -8.37 -14.45
CA ILE A 248 22.32 -7.74 -15.32
C ILE A 248 21.75 -6.47 -15.97
N HIS A 249 22.64 -5.52 -16.27
CA HIS A 249 22.33 -4.31 -17.02
C HIS A 249 22.89 -4.45 -18.45
N VAL A 250 22.03 -4.34 -19.45
CA VAL A 250 22.36 -4.45 -20.89
C VAL A 250 22.04 -3.19 -21.66
#